data_AF-A0A7V4GYR2-F1
#
_entry.id   AF-A0A7V4GYR2-F1
#
_cell.length_a   1.000
_cell.length_b   1.000
_cell.length_c   1.000
_cell.angle_alpha   90.00
_cell.angle_beta   90.00
_cell.angle_gamma   90.00
#
_symmetry.space_group_name_H-M   'P 1'
#
loop_
_entity.id
_entity.type
_entity.pdbx_description
1 polymer ?
#
loop_
_entity_poly.entity_id
_entity_poly.type
_entity_poly.pdbx_seq_one_letter_code
_entity_poly.pdbx_strand_id
1 'polypeptide(L)'
;MLRLIDDYRKRGHLFTQTNPVRSRRKYSPTLALENYGLSEKDYDTVFHAGEEIGIGPAPLRAIEEHLKQTYCRSIGAEFMYIRDQEKIRWLTGTMEASKNTPVFDQEKKKDIFDKLKLAVGFEHFIHKKFTGQKRFSLEGAETLIPAMHYLIRKGAELGMEEFVIGMPHRGRLNILANVMQKPYEDIFREFIAKTYDGSVSLGDVKYHLGFDNVISVDGKKNIRLSLLPNPSHLEAVFPVAEGLAKALIHRKYHDDLTKVCPVILHGDAAIAGQGVVYEVVQMADLEAYSTGGSIHIVINNQ
;
A
#
# COMPACT_ATOMS: atom_id res chain seq x y z
N MET A 1 -12.71 8.77 30.16
CA MET A 1 -11.38 8.79 29.52
C MET A 1 -11.05 7.52 28.74
N LEU A 2 -10.99 6.32 29.36
CA LEU A 2 -10.68 5.08 28.62
C LEU A 2 -11.63 4.80 27.44
N ARG A 3 -12.93 5.07 27.61
CA ARG A 3 -13.91 5.01 26.52
C ARG A 3 -13.60 5.94 25.34
N LEU A 4 -13.00 7.11 25.58
CA LEU A 4 -12.59 8.04 24.53
C LEU A 4 -11.48 7.41 23.69
N ILE A 5 -10.42 6.91 24.35
CA ILE A 5 -9.28 6.24 23.71
C ILE A 5 -9.74 5.06 22.85
N ASP A 6 -10.58 4.19 23.41
CA ASP A 6 -11.12 3.02 22.71
C ASP A 6 -11.95 3.42 21.46
N ASP A 7 -12.75 4.48 21.55
CA ASP A 7 -13.51 4.99 20.41
C ASP A 7 -12.63 5.62 19.32
N TYR A 8 -11.52 6.28 19.66
CA TYR A 8 -10.53 6.72 18.67
C TYR A 8 -9.90 5.53 17.95
N ARG A 9 -9.52 4.47 18.68
CA ARG A 9 -8.97 3.22 18.09
C ARG A 9 -9.99 2.52 17.18
N LYS A 10 -11.26 2.46 17.60
CA LYS A 10 -12.33 1.76 16.85
C LYS A 10 -12.90 2.55 15.69
N ARG A 11 -13.08 3.86 15.83
CA ARG A 11 -13.87 4.69 14.89
C ARG A 11 -13.14 5.93 14.39
N GLY A 12 -11.89 6.19 14.81
CA GLY A 12 -11.11 7.35 14.38
C GLY A 12 -10.97 7.46 12.86
N HIS A 13 -10.84 6.32 12.17
CA HIS A 13 -10.78 6.24 10.70
C HIS A 13 -11.96 6.93 9.99
N LEU A 14 -13.14 7.02 10.62
CA LEU A 14 -14.32 7.69 10.09
C LEU A 14 -14.17 9.22 10.05
N PHE A 15 -13.29 9.77 10.89
CA PHE A 15 -13.08 11.21 11.12
C PHE A 15 -11.78 11.73 10.51
N THR A 16 -11.19 10.99 9.58
CA THR A 16 -9.89 11.31 8.97
C THR A 16 -9.95 12.37 7.87
N GLN A 17 -8.80 12.90 7.50
CA GLN A 17 -8.59 13.82 6.38
C GLN A 17 -7.89 13.11 5.20
N THR A 18 -8.46 11.98 4.75
CA THR A 18 -7.83 11.13 3.71
C THR A 18 -8.31 11.38 2.29
N ASN A 19 -9.42 12.10 2.07
CA ASN A 19 -9.92 12.36 0.72
C ASN A 19 -9.28 13.65 0.16
N PRO A 20 -8.48 13.57 -0.92
CA PRO A 20 -7.76 14.72 -1.46
C PRO A 20 -8.61 15.63 -2.35
N VAL A 21 -9.83 15.23 -2.73
CA VAL A 21 -10.67 15.94 -3.71
C VAL A 21 -11.96 16.48 -3.09
N ARG A 22 -12.53 15.78 -2.10
CA ARG A 22 -13.85 16.09 -1.54
C ARG A 22 -13.86 15.97 -0.02
N SER A 23 -14.75 16.73 0.62
CA SER A 23 -15.06 16.55 2.04
C SER A 23 -15.64 15.15 2.28
N ARG A 24 -15.21 14.49 3.36
CA ARG A 24 -15.75 13.19 3.76
C ARG A 24 -17.18 13.29 4.28
N ARG A 25 -17.86 12.15 4.32
CA ARG A 25 -19.16 11.98 5.00
C ARG A 25 -19.01 12.38 6.48
N LYS A 26 -20.04 13.02 7.02
CA LYS A 26 -20.13 13.33 8.46
C LYS A 26 -20.72 12.13 9.18
N TYR A 27 -20.11 11.75 10.30
CA TYR A 27 -20.53 10.63 11.13
C TYR A 27 -21.00 11.12 12.50
N SER A 28 -22.03 10.46 13.02
CA SER A 28 -22.62 10.70 14.34
C SER A 28 -22.82 9.37 15.08
N PRO A 29 -22.64 9.30 16.41
CA PRO A 29 -22.09 10.35 17.27
C PRO A 29 -20.59 10.60 16.98
N THR A 30 -20.16 11.84 17.18
CA THR A 30 -18.78 12.30 16.99
C THR A 30 -17.85 11.80 18.10
N LEU A 31 -16.55 12.08 17.98
CA LEU A 31 -15.55 11.89 19.04
C LEU A 31 -15.41 13.12 19.96
N ALA A 32 -16.45 13.96 20.04
CA ALA A 32 -16.46 15.15 20.88
C ALA A 32 -16.48 14.79 22.37
N LEU A 33 -15.80 15.59 23.20
CA LEU A 33 -15.56 15.31 24.62
C LEU A 33 -16.85 15.15 25.43
N GLU A 34 -17.89 15.88 25.05
CA GLU A 34 -19.19 15.91 25.71
C GLU A 34 -19.86 14.53 25.70
N ASN A 35 -19.60 13.73 24.65
CA ASN A 35 -20.11 12.35 24.53
C ASN A 35 -19.51 11.39 25.59
N TYR A 36 -18.49 11.85 26.31
CA TYR A 36 -17.76 11.10 27.33
C TYR A 36 -17.83 11.76 28.72
N GLY A 37 -18.67 12.78 28.90
CA GLY A 37 -18.79 13.54 30.15
C GLY A 37 -17.57 14.41 30.44
N LEU A 38 -16.80 14.77 29.41
CA LEU A 38 -15.65 15.67 29.49
C LEU A 38 -15.98 16.98 28.79
N SER A 39 -15.25 18.04 29.13
CA SER A 39 -15.42 19.36 28.54
C SER A 39 -14.06 20.06 28.39
N GLU A 40 -14.05 21.21 27.70
CA GLU A 40 -12.85 22.03 27.59
C GLU A 40 -12.33 22.53 28.95
N LYS A 41 -13.19 22.59 29.98
CA LYS A 41 -12.78 22.95 31.35
C LYS A 41 -11.86 21.91 31.97
N ASP A 42 -11.89 20.68 31.47
CA ASP A 42 -11.09 19.57 31.95
C ASP A 42 -9.74 19.46 31.23
N TYR A 43 -9.43 20.36 30.28
CA TYR A 43 -8.23 20.25 29.45
C TYR A 43 -6.92 20.21 30.23
N ASP A 44 -6.85 20.96 31.33
CA ASP A 44 -5.65 21.05 32.16
C ASP A 44 -5.68 20.01 33.30
N THR A 45 -6.78 19.26 33.46
CA THR A 45 -6.88 18.14 34.38
C THR A 45 -6.00 16.99 33.89
N VAL A 46 -5.12 16.50 34.77
CA VAL A 46 -4.22 15.37 34.48
C VAL A 46 -4.96 14.05 34.66
N PHE A 47 -4.88 13.19 33.65
CA PHE A 47 -5.45 11.85 33.67
C PHE A 47 -4.36 10.78 33.56
N HIS A 48 -4.42 9.77 34.43
CA HIS A 48 -3.55 8.58 34.33
C HIS A 48 -3.77 7.77 33.06
N ALA A 49 -4.91 7.94 32.39
CA ALA A 49 -5.22 7.26 31.13
C ALA A 49 -4.24 7.58 29.98
N GLY A 50 -3.37 8.60 30.11
CA GLY A 50 -2.28 8.81 29.15
C GLY A 50 -1.23 7.68 29.17
N GLU A 51 -1.16 6.88 30.22
CA GLU A 51 -0.34 5.66 30.26
C GLU A 51 -0.76 4.64 29.20
N GLU A 52 -2.06 4.54 28.89
CA GLU A 52 -2.62 3.61 27.89
C GLU A 52 -2.16 3.88 26.46
N ILE A 53 -1.66 5.09 26.19
CA ILE A 53 -1.14 5.52 24.89
C ILE A 53 0.37 5.85 24.96
N GLY A 54 1.03 5.47 26.07
CA GLY A 54 2.48 5.58 26.22
C GLY A 54 3.04 6.98 26.50
N ILE A 55 2.21 7.94 26.95
CA ILE A 55 2.67 9.31 27.28
C ILE A 55 2.72 9.60 28.80
N GLY A 56 2.38 8.62 29.64
CA GLY A 56 2.29 8.78 31.10
C GLY A 56 1.06 9.61 31.52
N PRO A 57 0.94 9.94 32.83
CA PRO A 57 -0.10 10.85 33.29
C PRO A 57 0.01 12.21 32.59
N ALA A 58 -1.04 12.59 31.87
CA ALA A 58 -1.02 13.76 30.99
C ALA A 58 -2.33 14.56 31.06
N PRO A 59 -2.29 15.88 30.77
CA PRO A 59 -3.50 16.69 30.62
C PRO A 59 -4.41 16.13 29.53
N LEU A 60 -5.73 16.27 29.69
CA LEU A 60 -6.71 15.83 28.67
C LEU A 60 -6.38 16.37 27.27
N ARG A 61 -5.94 17.62 27.18
CA ARG A 61 -5.54 18.25 25.92
C ARG A 61 -4.46 17.44 25.18
N ALA A 62 -3.43 17.01 25.91
CA ALA A 62 -2.32 16.25 25.33
C ALA A 62 -2.76 14.85 24.87
N ILE A 63 -3.65 14.21 25.63
CA ILE A 63 -4.19 12.89 25.27
C ILE A 63 -5.07 13.01 24.01
N GLU A 64 -5.98 13.98 23.97
CA GLU A 64 -6.86 14.19 22.83
C GLU A 64 -6.08 14.54 21.56
N GLU A 65 -5.07 15.42 21.65
CA GLU A 65 -4.18 15.76 20.53
C GLU A 65 -3.41 14.53 20.02
N HIS A 66 -2.88 13.71 20.92
CA HIS A 66 -2.20 12.47 20.55
C HIS A 66 -3.14 11.52 19.79
N LEU A 67 -4.35 11.31 20.27
CA LEU A 67 -5.34 10.44 19.63
C LEU A 67 -5.80 10.99 18.27
N LYS A 68 -6.10 12.29 18.18
CA LYS A 68 -6.44 12.97 16.92
C LYS A 68 -5.31 12.85 15.90
N GLN A 69 -4.06 13.05 16.34
CA GLN A 69 -2.89 12.94 15.47
C GLN A 69 -2.74 11.52 14.94
N THR A 70 -2.93 10.51 15.79
CA THR A 70 -2.74 9.10 15.46
C THR A 70 -3.83 8.54 14.55
N TYR A 71 -5.10 8.83 14.84
CA TYR A 71 -6.23 8.11 14.23
C TYR A 71 -7.12 8.96 13.30
N CYS A 72 -6.98 10.28 13.28
CA CYS A 72 -7.90 11.20 12.59
C CYS A 72 -7.23 12.15 11.58
N ARG A 73 -5.92 12.01 11.31
CA ARG A 73 -5.23 12.82 10.28
C ARG A 73 -5.31 12.18 8.90
N SER A 74 -4.18 12.03 8.21
CA SER A 74 -4.08 11.53 6.84
C SER A 74 -4.03 10.00 6.76
N ILE A 75 -4.12 9.31 7.89
CA ILE A 75 -4.13 7.84 7.98
C ILE A 75 -5.38 7.43 8.76
N GLY A 76 -6.21 6.58 8.14
CA GLY A 76 -7.29 5.89 8.81
C GLY A 76 -6.89 4.46 9.11
N ALA A 77 -6.90 4.09 10.39
CA ALA A 77 -6.56 2.75 10.84
C ALA A 77 -7.83 1.97 11.18
N GLU A 78 -8.04 0.85 10.50
CA GLU A 78 -9.10 -0.12 10.78
C GLU A 78 -8.45 -1.45 11.15
N PHE A 79 -8.45 -1.78 12.43
CA PHE A 79 -7.75 -2.97 12.95
C PHE A 79 -8.41 -3.59 14.17
N MET A 80 -9.26 -2.86 14.90
CA MET A 80 -9.91 -3.36 16.12
C MET A 80 -10.91 -4.51 15.87
N TYR A 81 -11.19 -4.88 14.62
CA TYR A 81 -11.96 -6.07 14.26
C TYR A 81 -11.13 -7.37 14.32
N ILE A 82 -9.80 -7.27 14.38
CA ILE A 82 -8.91 -8.43 14.51
C ILE A 82 -9.16 -9.11 15.85
N ARG A 83 -9.27 -10.44 15.86
CA ARG A 83 -9.54 -11.21 17.10
C ARG A 83 -8.29 -11.43 17.95
N ASP A 84 -7.13 -11.48 17.29
CA ASP A 84 -5.83 -11.72 17.90
C ASP A 84 -5.36 -10.48 18.68
N GLN A 85 -5.27 -10.63 20.00
CA GLN A 85 -4.90 -9.57 20.92
C GLN A 85 -3.42 -9.17 20.80
N GLU A 86 -2.54 -10.08 20.40
CA GLU A 86 -1.13 -9.76 20.20
C GLU A 86 -0.96 -8.84 18.99
N LYS A 87 -1.65 -9.15 17.88
CA LYS A 87 -1.68 -8.30 16.69
C LYS A 87 -2.27 -6.92 16.99
N ILE A 88 -3.38 -6.86 17.75
CA ILE A 88 -3.96 -5.58 18.19
C ILE A 88 -2.94 -4.78 19.01
N ARG A 89 -2.30 -5.38 20.01
CA ARG A 89 -1.31 -4.69 20.85
C ARG A 89 -0.12 -4.19 20.03
N TRP A 90 0.38 -5.00 19.11
CA TRP A 90 1.49 -4.63 18.24
C TRP A 90 1.14 -3.45 17.32
N LEU A 91 -0.04 -3.48 16.68
CA LEU A 91 -0.53 -2.40 15.83
C LEU A 91 -0.76 -1.12 16.63
N THR A 92 -1.43 -1.21 17.78
CA THR A 92 -1.68 -0.07 18.68
C THR A 92 -0.38 0.58 19.11
N GLY A 93 0.56 -0.20 19.66
CA GLY A 93 1.84 0.32 20.13
C GLY A 93 2.66 0.97 19.01
N THR A 94 2.68 0.37 17.82
CA THR A 94 3.41 0.91 16.65
C THR A 94 2.83 2.26 16.20
N MET A 95 1.51 2.36 16.12
CA MET A 95 0.84 3.58 15.67
C MET A 95 0.93 4.71 16.70
N GLU A 96 0.63 4.43 17.97
CA GLU A 96 0.60 5.43 19.04
C GLU A 96 2.00 5.94 19.38
N ALA A 97 3.03 5.08 19.37
CA ALA A 97 4.41 5.51 19.62
C ALA A 97 4.91 6.58 18.63
N SER A 98 4.47 6.51 17.37
CA SER A 98 4.85 7.47 16.32
C SER A 98 3.74 8.49 16.01
N LYS A 99 2.57 8.36 16.63
CA LYS A 99 1.34 9.07 16.28
C LYS A 99 1.00 8.99 14.79
N ASN A 100 1.33 7.87 14.15
CA ASN A 100 1.28 7.71 12.69
C ASN A 100 1.95 8.86 11.91
N THR A 101 2.95 9.51 12.51
CA THR A 101 3.64 10.67 11.95
C THR A 101 5.16 10.41 12.01
N PRO A 102 5.68 9.56 11.13
CA PRO A 102 7.11 9.26 11.11
C PRO A 102 7.93 10.53 10.87
N VAL A 103 9.02 10.69 11.62
CA VAL A 103 9.97 11.79 11.45
C VAL A 103 11.02 11.35 10.44
N PHE A 104 11.00 11.96 9.26
CA PHE A 104 11.99 11.73 8.22
C PHE A 104 13.04 12.85 8.23
N ASP A 105 14.31 12.46 8.06
CA ASP A 105 15.40 13.39 7.79
C ASP A 105 15.25 14.06 6.41
N GLN A 106 16.13 15.01 6.11
CA GLN A 106 16.07 15.77 4.87
C GLN A 106 16.37 14.91 3.63
N GLU A 107 17.25 13.90 3.76
CA GLU A 107 17.64 13.03 2.65
C GLU A 107 16.50 12.11 2.24
N LYS A 108 15.82 11.49 3.21
CA LYS A 108 14.65 10.65 2.99
C LYS A 108 13.50 11.45 2.38
N LYS A 109 13.27 12.70 2.82
CA LYS A 109 12.28 13.60 2.21
C LYS A 109 12.61 13.91 0.75
N LYS A 110 13.89 14.14 0.43
CA LYS A 110 14.36 14.33 -0.95
C LYS A 110 14.17 13.06 -1.79
N ASP A 111 14.52 11.88 -1.27
CA ASP A 111 14.31 10.59 -1.96
C ASP A 111 12.82 10.38 -2.32
N ILE A 112 11.91 10.59 -1.37
CA ILE A 112 10.46 10.50 -1.62
C ILE A 112 10.02 11.50 -2.70
N PHE A 113 10.48 12.75 -2.62
CA PHE A 113 10.18 13.77 -3.61
C PHE A 113 10.71 13.42 -5.00
N ASP A 114 11.93 12.88 -5.11
CA ASP A 114 12.52 12.48 -6.38
C ASP A 114 11.75 11.32 -7.03
N LYS A 115 11.26 10.36 -6.23
CA LYS A 115 10.38 9.28 -6.75
C LYS A 115 9.04 9.82 -7.24
N LEU A 116 8.45 10.81 -6.58
CA LEU A 116 7.25 11.50 -7.07
C LEU A 116 7.53 12.26 -8.38
N LYS A 117 8.68 12.95 -8.47
CA LYS A 117 9.11 13.66 -9.68
C LYS A 117 9.28 12.70 -10.86
N LEU A 118 9.85 11.52 -10.64
CA LEU A 118 9.96 10.48 -11.67
C LEU A 118 8.58 9.98 -12.10
N ALA A 119 7.68 9.72 -11.15
CA ALA A 119 6.32 9.27 -11.42
C ALA A 119 5.54 10.27 -12.31
N VAL A 120 5.51 11.55 -11.90
CA VAL A 120 4.83 12.63 -12.62
C VAL A 120 5.50 12.91 -13.96
N GLY A 121 6.83 12.99 -13.98
CA GLY A 121 7.61 13.29 -15.18
C GLY A 121 7.40 12.24 -16.28
N PHE A 122 7.32 10.96 -15.90
CA PHE A 122 7.06 9.87 -16.83
C PHE A 122 5.66 9.98 -17.47
N GLU A 123 4.61 10.25 -16.68
CA GLU A 123 3.26 10.43 -17.22
C GLU A 123 3.18 11.61 -18.17
N HIS A 124 3.74 12.76 -17.78
CA HIS A 124 3.79 13.95 -18.62
C HIS A 124 4.54 13.71 -19.94
N PHE A 125 5.66 12.97 -19.89
CA PHE A 125 6.42 12.63 -21.10
C PHE A 125 5.60 11.76 -22.06
N ILE A 126 5.01 10.67 -21.56
CA ILE A 126 4.19 9.78 -22.39
C ILE A 126 2.98 10.54 -22.95
N HIS A 127 2.33 11.35 -22.13
CA HIS A 127 1.17 12.15 -22.56
C HIS A 127 1.53 13.08 -23.72
N LYS A 128 2.67 13.78 -23.63
CA LYS A 128 3.14 14.71 -24.67
C LYS A 128 3.65 14.01 -25.92
N LYS A 129 4.36 12.88 -25.77
CA LYS A 129 5.03 12.20 -26.89
C LYS A 129 4.11 11.26 -27.67
N PHE A 130 3.18 10.60 -26.99
CA PHE A 130 2.30 9.58 -27.55
C PHE A 130 0.82 9.98 -27.43
N THR A 131 0.51 11.17 -27.91
CA THR A 131 -0.84 11.75 -27.90
C THR A 131 -1.87 10.81 -28.53
N GLY A 132 -3.02 10.65 -27.88
CA GLY A 132 -4.12 9.80 -28.37
C GLY A 132 -3.97 8.30 -28.09
N GLN A 133 -2.83 7.84 -27.57
CA GLN A 133 -2.68 6.44 -27.16
C GLN A 133 -3.21 6.19 -25.74
N LYS A 134 -3.93 5.07 -25.56
CA LYS A 134 -4.33 4.60 -24.22
C LYS A 134 -3.09 4.18 -23.43
N ARG A 135 -2.94 4.75 -22.22
CA ARG A 135 -1.79 4.53 -21.32
C ARG A 135 -2.15 4.13 -19.89
N PHE A 136 -3.43 4.23 -19.50
CA PHE A 136 -3.92 3.96 -18.14
C PHE A 136 -3.08 4.66 -17.06
N SER A 137 -3.03 5.99 -17.15
CA SER A 137 -2.19 6.88 -16.34
C SER A 137 -2.30 6.62 -14.83
N LEU A 138 -1.17 6.79 -14.13
CA LEU A 138 -1.10 6.85 -12.67
C LEU A 138 -1.45 8.25 -12.11
N GLU A 139 -1.76 9.24 -12.95
CA GLU A 139 -2.09 10.60 -12.52
C GLU A 139 -3.14 10.62 -11.40
N GLY A 140 -2.84 11.37 -10.33
CA GLY A 140 -3.60 11.44 -9.09
C GLY A 140 -3.34 10.32 -8.07
N ALA A 141 -2.50 9.33 -8.40
CA ALA A 141 -2.09 8.23 -7.52
C ALA A 141 -0.57 7.99 -7.55
N GLU A 142 0.22 9.04 -7.83
CA GLU A 142 1.67 8.98 -8.02
C GLU A 142 2.42 8.58 -6.74
N THR A 143 1.79 8.76 -5.58
CA THR A 143 2.27 8.29 -4.26
C THR A 143 2.47 6.78 -4.21
N LEU A 144 1.87 6.02 -5.13
CA LEU A 144 2.13 4.60 -5.29
C LEU A 144 3.62 4.30 -5.56
N ILE A 145 4.31 5.14 -6.34
CA ILE A 145 5.72 4.89 -6.69
C ILE A 145 6.62 4.95 -5.44
N PRO A 146 6.67 6.03 -4.64
CA PRO A 146 7.46 6.03 -3.41
C PRO A 146 6.98 4.97 -2.40
N ALA A 147 5.69 4.64 -2.36
CA ALA A 147 5.17 3.58 -1.49
C ALA A 147 5.73 2.19 -1.86
N MET A 148 5.75 1.85 -3.15
CA MET A 148 6.35 0.60 -3.64
C MET A 148 7.86 0.53 -3.38
N HIS A 149 8.59 1.64 -3.58
CA HIS A 149 10.01 1.72 -3.21
C HIS A 149 10.22 1.49 -1.72
N TYR A 150 9.40 2.09 -0.86
CA TYR A 150 9.47 1.89 0.58
C TYR A 150 9.16 0.44 0.97
N LEU A 151 8.11 -0.17 0.39
CA LEU A 151 7.73 -1.56 0.63
C LEU A 151 8.89 -2.51 0.30
N ILE A 152 9.47 -2.37 -0.90
CA ILE A 152 10.58 -3.22 -1.35
C ILE A 152 11.81 -3.02 -0.46
N ARG A 153 12.17 -1.76 -0.16
CA ARG A 153 13.29 -1.46 0.75
C ARG A 153 13.06 -2.08 2.12
N LYS A 154 11.86 -1.94 2.67
CA LYS A 154 11.54 -2.44 4.00
C LYS A 154 11.53 -3.97 4.05
N GLY A 155 10.96 -4.64 3.05
CA GLY A 155 11.01 -6.10 2.99
C GLY A 155 12.45 -6.61 2.80
N ALA A 156 13.26 -5.93 1.98
CA ALA A 156 14.68 -6.25 1.83
C ALA A 156 15.45 -6.12 3.16
N GLU A 157 15.20 -5.07 3.94
CA GLU A 157 15.72 -4.91 5.31
C GLU A 157 15.35 -6.11 6.20
N LEU A 158 14.10 -6.57 6.11
CA LEU A 158 13.56 -7.69 6.88
C LEU A 158 13.98 -9.08 6.36
N GLY A 159 14.71 -9.16 5.25
CA GLY A 159 15.27 -10.42 4.73
C GLY A 159 14.53 -11.04 3.55
N MET A 160 13.51 -10.35 3.00
CA MET A 160 12.86 -10.75 1.75
C MET A 160 13.84 -10.67 0.59
N GLU A 161 13.74 -11.61 -0.34
CA GLU A 161 14.62 -11.73 -1.51
C GLU A 161 13.86 -11.54 -2.82
N GLU A 162 12.54 -11.78 -2.82
CA GLU A 162 11.71 -11.76 -4.03
C GLU A 162 10.32 -11.18 -3.78
N PHE A 163 9.87 -10.31 -4.69
CA PHE A 163 8.51 -9.74 -4.67
C PHE A 163 7.77 -10.17 -5.93
N VAL A 164 6.61 -10.78 -5.73
CA VAL A 164 5.73 -11.25 -6.80
C VAL A 164 4.58 -10.26 -6.91
N ILE A 165 4.51 -9.53 -8.02
CA ILE A 165 3.60 -8.40 -8.19
C ILE A 165 2.49 -8.75 -9.18
N GLY A 166 1.24 -8.65 -8.72
CA GLY A 166 0.04 -8.68 -9.55
C GLY A 166 -0.62 -7.30 -9.54
N MET A 167 -0.96 -6.74 -10.71
CA MET A 167 -1.62 -5.43 -10.77
C MET A 167 -2.52 -5.28 -12.00
N PRO A 168 -3.54 -4.40 -11.95
CA PRO A 168 -4.34 -4.02 -13.11
C PRO A 168 -3.56 -3.11 -14.06
N HIS A 169 -4.23 -2.61 -15.10
CA HIS A 169 -3.63 -1.72 -16.09
C HIS A 169 -3.22 -0.34 -15.51
N ARG A 170 -3.85 0.15 -14.43
CA ARG A 170 -3.66 1.53 -13.94
C ARG A 170 -2.27 1.72 -13.35
N GLY A 171 -1.53 2.67 -13.93
CA GLY A 171 -0.16 3.00 -13.55
C GLY A 171 0.88 1.93 -13.89
N ARG A 172 0.52 0.89 -14.66
CA ARG A 172 1.42 -0.24 -14.92
C ARG A 172 2.69 0.17 -15.65
N LEU A 173 2.61 1.06 -16.64
CA LEU A 173 3.80 1.56 -17.32
C LEU A 173 4.71 2.34 -16.38
N ASN A 174 4.14 3.04 -15.40
CA ASN A 174 4.87 3.78 -14.39
C ASN A 174 5.57 2.83 -13.42
N ILE A 175 4.90 1.76 -12.97
CA ILE A 175 5.51 0.68 -12.18
C ILE A 175 6.64 0.00 -12.96
N LEU A 176 6.42 -0.35 -14.22
CA LEU A 176 7.46 -0.93 -15.09
C LEU A 176 8.70 -0.04 -15.16
N ALA A 177 8.53 1.25 -15.44
CA ALA A 177 9.66 2.16 -15.57
C ALA A 177 10.33 2.47 -14.23
N ASN A 178 9.56 2.90 -13.24
CA ASN A 178 10.07 3.56 -12.05
C ASN A 178 10.23 2.61 -10.85
N VAL A 179 9.63 1.41 -10.86
CA VAL A 179 9.80 0.40 -9.79
C VAL A 179 10.57 -0.81 -10.31
N MET A 180 10.11 -1.40 -11.41
CA MET A 180 10.75 -2.58 -12.01
C MET A 180 12.05 -2.23 -12.76
N GLN A 181 12.33 -0.94 -12.98
CA GLN A 181 13.49 -0.45 -13.72
C GLN A 181 13.59 -1.02 -15.15
N LYS A 182 12.45 -1.26 -15.80
CA LYS A 182 12.41 -1.62 -17.22
C LYS A 182 12.97 -0.44 -18.03
N PRO A 183 13.94 -0.67 -18.94
CA PRO A 183 14.51 0.40 -19.74
C PRO A 183 13.43 1.20 -20.48
N TYR A 184 13.53 2.53 -20.44
CA TYR A 184 12.59 3.42 -21.13
C TYR A 184 12.50 3.14 -22.62
N GLU A 185 13.62 2.79 -23.26
CA GLU A 185 13.69 2.45 -24.68
C GLU A 185 12.79 1.26 -25.03
N ASP A 186 12.76 0.23 -24.19
CA ASP A 186 11.91 -0.94 -24.39
C ASP A 186 10.43 -0.57 -24.24
N ILE A 187 10.09 0.23 -23.23
CA ILE A 187 8.73 0.73 -23.04
C ILE A 187 8.30 1.57 -24.24
N PHE A 188 9.13 2.51 -24.70
CA PHE A 188 8.80 3.41 -25.81
C PHE A 188 8.75 2.69 -27.15
N ARG A 189 9.56 1.63 -27.34
CA ARG A 189 9.49 0.77 -28.51
C ARG A 189 8.10 0.16 -28.66
N GLU A 190 7.43 -0.22 -27.57
CA GLU A 190 6.06 -0.75 -27.57
C GLU A 190 4.98 0.29 -27.96
N PHE A 191 5.30 1.59 -27.91
CA PHE A 191 4.42 2.65 -28.42
C PHE A 191 4.60 2.92 -29.92
N ILE A 192 5.78 2.60 -30.47
CA ILE A 192 6.20 2.90 -31.84
C ILE A 192 6.01 1.67 -32.75
N ALA A 193 6.36 0.48 -32.26
CA ALA A 193 6.35 -0.75 -33.03
C ALA A 193 4.91 -1.20 -33.32
N LYS A 194 4.53 -1.19 -34.61
CA LYS A 194 3.31 -1.84 -35.12
C LYS A 194 3.53 -3.28 -35.58
N THR A 195 4.77 -3.78 -35.55
CA THR A 195 5.14 -5.05 -36.18
C THR A 195 5.73 -5.99 -35.16
N TYR A 196 4.91 -6.95 -34.74
CA TYR A 196 5.40 -8.25 -34.29
C TYR A 196 6.31 -8.82 -35.38
N ASP A 197 7.47 -9.33 -34.98
CA ASP A 197 8.28 -10.14 -35.87
C ASP A 197 7.42 -11.34 -36.32
N GLY A 198 7.42 -11.68 -37.61
CA GLY A 198 6.49 -12.65 -38.20
C GLY A 198 6.58 -14.07 -37.62
N SER A 199 7.54 -14.31 -36.74
CA SER A 199 7.76 -15.54 -35.98
C SER A 199 7.02 -15.59 -34.62
N VAL A 200 6.52 -14.47 -34.09
CA VAL A 200 5.77 -14.38 -32.82
C VAL A 200 4.35 -13.89 -33.11
N SER A 201 3.46 -14.81 -33.48
CA SER A 201 2.10 -14.52 -33.94
C SER A 201 1.09 -14.19 -32.83
N LEU A 202 1.48 -14.19 -31.56
CA LEU A 202 0.59 -13.96 -30.41
C LEU A 202 1.28 -13.07 -29.39
N GLY A 203 1.04 -11.76 -29.47
CA GLY A 203 1.38 -10.86 -28.39
C GLY A 203 0.18 -10.06 -27.91
N ASP A 204 0.29 -9.53 -26.70
CA ASP A 204 -0.76 -8.77 -26.03
C ASP A 204 -0.41 -7.28 -26.00
N VAL A 205 -1.33 -6.44 -25.54
CA VAL A 205 -1.08 -5.02 -25.36
C VAL A 205 -0.01 -4.76 -24.29
N LYS A 206 0.81 -3.72 -24.46
CA LYS A 206 1.95 -3.35 -23.60
C LYS A 206 1.69 -3.37 -22.09
N TYR A 207 0.46 -3.09 -21.66
CA TYR A 207 0.05 -3.08 -20.26
C TYR A 207 -0.51 -4.44 -19.76
N HIS A 208 -0.33 -5.53 -20.51
CA HIS A 208 -0.61 -6.91 -20.08
C HIS A 208 0.66 -7.76 -19.96
N LEU A 209 1.78 -7.31 -20.52
CA LEU A 209 3.03 -8.05 -20.51
C LEU A 209 3.67 -8.02 -19.11
N GLY A 210 4.22 -9.16 -18.69
CA GLY A 210 5.01 -9.29 -17.48
C GLY A 210 6.43 -8.75 -17.65
N PHE A 211 7.15 -8.62 -16.55
CA PHE A 211 8.56 -8.24 -16.56
C PHE A 211 9.24 -8.71 -15.28
N ASP A 212 10.40 -9.34 -15.43
CA ASP A 212 11.26 -9.76 -14.33
C ASP A 212 12.52 -8.91 -14.30
N ASN A 213 12.96 -8.51 -13.11
CA ASN A 213 14.23 -7.83 -12.94
C ASN A 213 14.86 -8.13 -11.58
N VAL A 214 16.16 -7.91 -11.47
CA VAL A 214 16.88 -7.89 -10.19
C VAL A 214 17.40 -6.48 -9.97
N ILE A 215 16.95 -5.84 -8.90
CA ILE A 215 17.33 -4.47 -8.57
C ILE A 215 18.23 -4.44 -7.33
N SER A 216 19.16 -3.49 -7.30
CA SER A 216 19.97 -3.23 -6.11
C SER A 216 19.25 -2.24 -5.19
N VAL A 217 18.92 -2.68 -3.98
CA VAL A 217 18.37 -1.86 -2.91
C VAL A 217 19.52 -1.35 -2.05
N ASP A 218 19.61 -0.03 -1.95
CA ASP A 218 20.63 0.73 -1.20
C ASP A 218 22.08 0.30 -1.51
N GLY A 219 22.32 -0.19 -2.73
CA GLY A 219 23.64 -0.62 -3.22
C GLY A 219 24.16 -1.92 -2.60
N LYS A 220 23.34 -2.63 -1.80
CA LYS A 220 23.81 -3.74 -0.95
C LYS A 220 23.04 -5.04 -1.14
N LYS A 221 21.73 -4.97 -1.39
CA LYS A 221 20.87 -6.16 -1.49
C LYS A 221 20.28 -6.25 -2.87
N ASN A 222 20.49 -7.39 -3.54
CA ASN A 222 19.84 -7.68 -4.80
C ASN A 222 18.48 -8.29 -4.51
N ILE A 223 17.42 -7.65 -5.00
CA ILE A 223 16.03 -8.08 -4.82
C ILE A 223 15.46 -8.42 -6.18
N ARG A 224 14.87 -9.61 -6.29
CA ARG A 224 14.15 -10.00 -7.49
C ARG A 224 12.73 -9.44 -7.44
N LEU A 225 12.31 -8.81 -8.54
CA LEU A 225 10.95 -8.34 -8.74
C LEU A 225 10.37 -9.08 -9.95
N SER A 226 9.18 -9.64 -9.78
CA SER A 226 8.45 -10.36 -10.83
C SER A 226 7.07 -9.76 -11.00
N LEU A 227 6.87 -8.96 -12.05
CA LEU A 227 5.56 -8.44 -12.42
C LEU A 227 4.88 -9.44 -13.36
N LEU A 228 3.78 -10.05 -12.92
CA LEU A 228 3.10 -11.06 -13.72
C LEU A 228 2.40 -10.47 -14.94
N PRO A 229 2.36 -11.19 -16.07
CA PRO A 229 1.43 -10.86 -17.14
C PRO A 229 -0.01 -11.07 -16.67
N ASN A 230 -0.94 -10.30 -17.21
CA ASN A 230 -2.37 -10.43 -16.89
C ASN A 230 -3.27 -10.04 -18.06
N PRO A 231 -4.41 -10.70 -18.26
CA PRO A 231 -5.41 -10.28 -19.22
C PRO A 231 -6.14 -9.01 -18.76
N SER A 232 -7.04 -8.49 -19.60
CA SER A 232 -7.95 -7.39 -19.25
C SER A 232 -8.92 -7.72 -18.11
N HIS A 233 -9.14 -9.00 -17.80
CA HIS A 233 -10.02 -9.43 -16.71
C HIS A 233 -9.39 -9.05 -15.38
N LEU A 234 -9.90 -7.99 -14.76
CA LEU A 234 -9.40 -7.47 -13.48
C LEU A 234 -9.47 -8.57 -12.40
N GLU A 235 -8.54 -8.51 -11.44
CA GLU A 235 -8.39 -9.47 -10.34
C GLU A 235 -8.01 -10.92 -10.72
N ALA A 236 -8.13 -11.31 -12.00
CA ALA A 236 -7.78 -12.68 -12.44
C ALA A 236 -6.30 -13.04 -12.23
N VAL A 237 -5.40 -12.04 -12.13
CA VAL A 237 -3.98 -12.24 -11.85
C VAL A 237 -3.68 -12.57 -10.38
N PHE A 238 -4.57 -12.20 -9.46
CA PHE A 238 -4.36 -12.38 -8.03
C PHE A 238 -4.08 -13.86 -7.65
N PRO A 239 -4.95 -14.85 -7.97
CA PRO A 239 -4.66 -16.25 -7.66
C PRO A 239 -3.37 -16.76 -8.35
N VAL A 240 -3.04 -16.22 -9.53
CA VAL A 240 -1.82 -16.60 -10.26
C VAL A 240 -0.57 -16.10 -9.55
N ALA A 241 -0.61 -14.87 -9.02
CA ALA A 241 0.47 -14.29 -8.24
C ALA A 241 0.71 -15.07 -6.94
N GLU A 242 -0.36 -15.42 -6.21
CA GLU A 242 -0.25 -16.26 -5.00
C GLU A 242 0.30 -17.65 -5.34
N GLY A 243 -0.18 -18.29 -6.40
CA GLY A 243 0.31 -19.60 -6.83
C GLY A 243 1.80 -19.58 -7.20
N LEU A 244 2.26 -18.54 -7.91
CA LEU A 244 3.67 -18.37 -8.22
C LEU A 244 4.51 -18.14 -6.95
N ALA A 245 4.03 -17.28 -6.04
CA ALA A 245 4.71 -17.05 -4.77
C ALA A 245 4.83 -18.33 -3.95
N LYS A 246 3.75 -19.11 -3.82
CA LYS A 246 3.76 -20.42 -3.14
C LYS A 246 4.74 -21.39 -3.79
N ALA A 247 4.79 -21.45 -5.11
CA ALA A 247 5.73 -22.30 -5.83
C ALA A 247 7.19 -21.88 -5.59
N LEU A 248 7.48 -20.57 -5.55
CA LEU A 248 8.81 -20.04 -5.24
C LEU A 248 9.22 -20.36 -3.80
N ILE A 249 8.34 -20.09 -2.83
CA ILE A 249 8.53 -20.42 -1.42
C ILE A 249 8.91 -21.90 -1.28
N HIS A 250 8.12 -22.79 -1.86
CA HIS A 250 8.33 -24.23 -1.74
C HIS A 250 9.60 -24.70 -2.45
N ARG A 251 9.77 -24.33 -3.73
CA ARG A 251 10.81 -24.92 -4.57
C ARG A 251 12.17 -24.25 -4.46
N LYS A 252 12.20 -22.93 -4.23
CA LYS A 252 13.43 -22.14 -4.21
C LYS A 252 13.88 -21.80 -2.80
N TYR A 253 12.95 -21.56 -1.90
CA TYR A 253 13.25 -21.11 -0.53
C TYR A 253 12.91 -22.14 0.55
N HIS A 254 12.68 -23.41 0.15
CA HIS A 254 12.49 -24.54 1.08
C HIS A 254 11.44 -24.26 2.17
N ASP A 255 10.29 -23.73 1.75
CA ASP A 255 9.15 -23.38 2.60
C ASP A 255 9.38 -22.19 3.57
N ASP A 256 10.45 -21.42 3.39
CA ASP A 256 10.69 -20.18 4.14
C ASP A 256 9.76 -19.04 3.65
N LEU A 257 8.71 -18.77 4.43
CA LEU A 257 7.72 -17.71 4.19
C LEU A 257 8.30 -16.29 4.29
N THR A 258 9.52 -16.12 4.80
CA THR A 258 10.15 -14.80 4.99
C THR A 258 10.94 -14.33 3.76
N LYS A 259 10.93 -15.12 2.68
CA LYS A 259 11.74 -14.86 1.48
C LYS A 259 10.99 -14.27 0.30
N VAL A 260 9.69 -14.53 0.20
CA VAL A 260 8.85 -14.10 -0.92
C VAL A 260 7.66 -13.31 -0.41
N CYS A 261 7.45 -12.11 -0.96
CA CYS A 261 6.29 -11.29 -0.63
C CYS A 261 5.39 -11.14 -1.87
N PRO A 262 4.18 -11.71 -1.87
CA PRO A 262 3.14 -11.32 -2.82
C PRO A 262 2.72 -9.86 -2.58
N VAL A 263 2.66 -9.07 -3.65
CA VAL A 263 2.18 -7.68 -3.63
C VAL A 263 1.11 -7.52 -4.70
N ILE A 264 -0.13 -7.30 -4.26
CA ILE A 264 -1.30 -7.27 -5.14
C ILE A 264 -1.87 -5.87 -5.15
N LEU A 265 -1.86 -5.24 -6.32
CA LEU A 265 -2.47 -3.94 -6.54
C LEU A 265 -3.86 -4.15 -7.11
N HIS A 266 -4.83 -3.36 -6.65
CA HIS A 266 -6.23 -3.45 -7.06
C HIS A 266 -6.79 -2.11 -7.51
N GLY A 267 -7.85 -2.16 -8.31
CA GLY A 267 -8.80 -1.05 -8.42
C GLY A 267 -9.88 -1.17 -7.34
N ASP A 268 -10.37 -0.05 -6.82
CA ASP A 268 -11.41 0.00 -5.79
C ASP A 268 -12.73 -0.67 -6.19
N ALA A 269 -13.23 -0.43 -7.40
CA ALA A 269 -14.44 -1.08 -7.88
C ALA A 269 -14.24 -2.59 -8.10
N ALA A 270 -13.05 -2.98 -8.57
CA ALA A 270 -12.73 -4.35 -8.92
C ALA A 270 -12.56 -5.22 -7.67
N ILE A 271 -11.81 -4.74 -6.66
CA ILE A 271 -11.64 -5.47 -5.39
C ILE A 271 -12.97 -5.70 -4.67
N ALA A 272 -13.89 -4.74 -4.74
CA ALA A 272 -15.21 -4.87 -4.12
C ALA A 272 -16.13 -5.83 -4.89
N GLY A 273 -16.04 -5.87 -6.23
CA GLY A 273 -17.01 -6.54 -7.09
C GLY A 273 -16.61 -7.92 -7.63
N GLN A 274 -15.33 -8.28 -7.65
CA GLN A 274 -14.87 -9.55 -8.24
C GLN A 274 -14.79 -10.66 -7.18
N GLY A 275 -15.57 -11.74 -7.38
CA GLY A 275 -15.64 -12.88 -6.48
C GLY A 275 -14.30 -13.55 -6.19
N VAL A 276 -13.40 -13.59 -7.20
CA VAL A 276 -12.07 -14.21 -7.09
C VAL A 276 -11.22 -13.61 -5.97
N VAL A 277 -11.41 -12.33 -5.63
CA VAL A 277 -10.70 -11.71 -4.50
C VAL A 277 -11.05 -12.39 -3.19
N TYR A 278 -12.35 -12.61 -2.95
CA TYR A 278 -12.83 -13.25 -1.74
C TYR A 278 -12.45 -14.73 -1.69
N GLU A 279 -12.49 -15.41 -2.83
CA GLU A 279 -12.03 -16.81 -2.94
C GLU A 279 -10.57 -16.95 -2.52
N VAL A 280 -9.68 -16.07 -3.01
CA VAL A 280 -8.24 -16.14 -2.69
C VAL A 280 -7.97 -15.73 -1.25
N VAL A 281 -8.61 -14.67 -0.74
CA VAL A 281 -8.45 -14.25 0.66
C VAL A 281 -8.90 -15.34 1.64
N GLN A 282 -9.97 -16.08 1.30
CA GLN A 282 -10.41 -17.22 2.12
C GLN A 282 -9.37 -18.35 2.19
N MET A 283 -8.46 -18.44 1.21
CA MET A 283 -7.38 -19.43 1.18
C MET A 283 -6.10 -18.99 1.90
N ALA A 284 -6.01 -17.75 2.38
CA ALA A 284 -4.77 -17.16 2.92
C ALA A 284 -4.13 -17.98 4.06
N ASP A 285 -4.94 -18.62 4.90
CA ASP A 285 -4.50 -19.43 6.05
C ASP A 285 -4.54 -20.96 5.79
N LEU A 286 -4.88 -21.39 4.57
CA LEU A 286 -4.86 -22.82 4.22
C LEU A 286 -3.43 -23.26 3.93
N GLU A 287 -2.92 -24.30 4.60
CA GLU A 287 -1.52 -24.77 4.50
C GLU A 287 -1.02 -24.92 3.04
N ALA A 288 -1.83 -25.53 2.18
CA ALA A 288 -1.50 -25.76 0.77
C ALA A 288 -1.41 -24.48 -0.08
N TYR A 289 -2.01 -23.38 0.38
CA TYR A 289 -2.14 -22.12 -0.37
C TYR A 289 -1.40 -20.95 0.29
N SER A 290 -1.16 -21.01 1.61
CA SER A 290 -0.60 -19.91 2.38
C SER A 290 0.81 -19.57 1.93
N THR A 291 1.02 -18.28 1.74
CA THR A 291 2.29 -17.62 1.39
C THR A 291 2.88 -16.83 2.57
N GLY A 292 2.32 -16.98 3.78
CA GLY A 292 2.70 -16.17 4.95
C GLY A 292 2.03 -14.80 5.00
N GLY A 293 1.10 -14.54 4.08
CA GLY A 293 0.40 -13.28 3.91
C GLY A 293 0.87 -12.50 2.70
N SER A 294 0.05 -11.55 2.28
CA SER A 294 0.21 -10.77 1.06
C SER A 294 -0.03 -9.28 1.36
N ILE A 295 0.67 -8.40 0.65
CA ILE A 295 0.44 -6.96 0.77
C ILE A 295 -0.52 -6.49 -0.31
N HIS A 296 -1.66 -5.97 0.11
CA HIS A 296 -2.70 -5.45 -0.76
C HIS A 296 -2.66 -3.93 -0.83
N ILE A 297 -2.59 -3.37 -2.04
CA ILE A 297 -2.62 -1.94 -2.28
C ILE A 297 -3.79 -1.61 -3.21
N VAL A 298 -4.82 -0.97 -2.67
CA VAL A 298 -5.98 -0.54 -3.46
C VAL A 298 -5.74 0.87 -3.95
N ILE A 299 -5.69 1.06 -5.28
CA ILE A 299 -5.64 2.38 -5.89
C ILE A 299 -7.06 2.95 -5.92
N ASN A 300 -7.52 3.49 -4.79
CA ASN A 300 -8.85 4.06 -4.63
C ASN A 300 -8.93 5.49 -5.18
N ASN A 301 -9.42 5.62 -6.41
CA ASN A 301 -9.68 6.89 -7.07
C ASN A 301 -11.13 7.39 -6.95
N GLN A 302 -11.95 6.77 -6.10
CA GLN A 302 -13.35 7.11 -5.82
C GLN A 302 -14.32 6.80 -6.98
#